data_AF-A0A9C9GFF9-F1
#
_entry.id   AF-A0A9C9GFF9-F1
#
_cell.length_a   1.000
_cell.length_b   1.000
_cell.length_c   1.000
_cell.angle_alpha   90.00
_cell.angle_beta   90.00
_cell.angle_gamma   90.00
#
_symmetry.space_group_name_H-M   'P 1'
#
loop_
_entity.id
_entity.type
_entity.pdbx_description
1 polymer ?
#
loop_
_entity_poly.entity_id
_entity_poly.type
_entity_poly.pdbx_seq_one_letter_code
_entity_poly.pdbx_strand_id
1 'polypeptide(L)'
;MVLRFVFGVEARSLLTLYILGLIIFLFAFAVAEMPPFGSAANPVFNEMSVRFLEKGVVETGAVNTVSSVILDYRAYDTLGEATVLFAAIAAVIATLKSH
;
A
#
# COMPACT_ATOMS: atom_id res chain seq x y z
N MET A 1 -21.01 35.69 -16.89
CA MET A 1 -20.69 35.14 -18.22
C MET A 1 -19.21 35.36 -18.61
N VAL A 2 -18.62 36.53 -18.32
CA VAL A 2 -17.22 36.85 -18.69
C VAL A 2 -16.16 36.12 -17.84
N LEU A 3 -16.43 35.77 -16.57
CA LEU A 3 -15.47 35.07 -15.72
C LEU A 3 -15.16 33.61 -16.13
N ARG A 4 -16.02 32.96 -16.93
CA ARG A 4 -15.81 31.58 -17.40
C ARG A 4 -14.76 31.48 -18.52
N PHE A 5 -14.44 32.60 -19.20
CA PHE A 5 -13.62 32.60 -20.41
C PHE A 5 -12.13 32.89 -20.16
N VAL A 6 -11.78 33.62 -19.09
CA VAL A 6 -10.37 33.95 -18.77
C VAL A 6 -9.69 32.86 -17.95
N PHE A 7 -10.43 32.16 -17.09
CA PHE A 7 -9.88 31.14 -16.19
C PHE A 7 -10.35 29.71 -16.45
N GLY A 8 -11.31 29.47 -17.36
CA GLY A 8 -11.70 28.13 -17.87
C GLY A 8 -12.12 27.05 -16.85
N VAL A 9 -11.98 27.30 -15.55
CA VAL A 9 -12.07 26.31 -14.49
C VAL A 9 -13.43 26.43 -13.82
N GLU A 10 -14.20 25.35 -13.87
CA GLU A 10 -15.50 25.28 -13.20
C GLU A 10 -15.31 25.27 -11.67
N ALA A 11 -16.28 25.77 -10.90
CA ALA A 11 -16.23 25.76 -9.43
C ALA A 11 -15.97 24.35 -8.85
N ARG A 12 -16.44 23.30 -9.53
CA ARG A 12 -16.13 21.90 -9.21
C ARG A 12 -14.65 21.58 -9.33
N SER A 13 -14.00 22.08 -10.37
CA SER A 13 -12.57 21.88 -10.61
C SER A 13 -11.71 22.60 -9.56
N LEU A 14 -12.12 23.80 -9.12
CA LEU A 14 -11.46 24.50 -8.01
C LEU A 14 -11.60 23.72 -6.69
N LEU A 15 -12.79 23.20 -6.40
CA LEU A 15 -13.02 22.36 -5.23
C LEU A 15 -12.17 21.08 -5.26
N THR A 16 -12.09 20.41 -6.42
CA THR A 16 -11.23 19.24 -6.60
C THR A 16 -9.75 19.57 -6.36
N LEU A 17 -9.25 20.66 -6.92
CA LEU A 17 -7.86 21.09 -6.72
C LEU A 17 -7.57 21.42 -5.26
N TYR A 18 -8.51 22.06 -4.56
CA TYR A 18 -8.40 22.33 -3.14
C TYR A 18 -8.30 21.04 -2.32
N ILE A 19 -9.18 20.06 -2.57
CA ILE A 19 -9.17 18.77 -1.87
C ILE A 19 -7.87 18.02 -2.15
N LEU A 20 -7.42 17.95 -3.41
CA LEU A 20 -6.16 17.31 -3.77
C LEU A 20 -4.97 18.00 -3.10
N GLY A 21 -4.95 19.34 -3.08
CA GLY A 21 -3.92 20.11 -2.39
C GLY A 21 -3.87 19.79 -0.89
N LEU A 22 -5.03 19.66 -0.25
CA LEU A 22 -5.13 19.28 1.15
C LEU A 22 -4.62 17.86 1.40
N ILE A 23 -4.98 16.89 0.55
CA ILE A 23 -4.47 15.51 0.64
C ILE A 23 -2.94 15.47 0.48
N ILE A 24 -2.39 16.19 -0.51
CA ILE A 24 -0.95 16.27 -0.73
C ILE A 24 -0.25 16.87 0.49
N PHE A 25 -0.80 17.96 1.04
CA PHE A 25 -0.26 18.59 2.24
C PHE A 25 -0.23 17.63 3.43
N LEU A 26 -1.33 16.89 3.66
CA LEU A 26 -1.40 15.90 4.74
C LEU A 26 -0.38 14.77 4.56
N PHE A 27 -0.21 14.25 3.34
CA PHE A 27 0.81 13.23 3.08
C PHE A 27 2.24 13.77 3.21
N ALA A 28 2.50 14.99 2.73
CA ALA A 28 3.81 15.62 2.89
C ALA A 28 4.15 15.83 4.37
N PHE A 29 3.17 16.27 5.17
CA PHE A 29 3.32 16.41 6.62
C PHE A 29 3.59 15.05 7.28
N ALA A 30 2.83 14.01 6.93
CA ALA A 30 3.05 12.66 7.47
C ALA A 30 4.44 12.08 7.12
N VAL A 31 4.94 12.36 5.91
CA VAL A 31 6.29 11.96 5.49
C VAL A 31 7.37 12.76 6.24
N ALA A 32 7.15 14.05 6.49
CA ALA A 32 8.08 14.88 7.25
C ALA A 32 8.26 14.40 8.70
N GLU A 33 7.23 13.80 9.29
CA GLU A 33 7.24 13.22 10.65
C GLU A 33 7.75 11.77 10.71
N MET A 34 8.16 11.17 9.58
CA MET A 34 8.69 9.80 9.59
C MET A 34 10.01 9.70 10.36
N PRO A 35 10.27 8.58 11.06
CA PRO A 35 11.53 8.36 11.76
C PRO A 35 12.76 8.47 10.83
N PRO A 36 13.90 9.01 11.31
CA PRO A 36 15.11 9.12 10.50
C PRO A 36 15.57 7.77 9.95
N PHE A 37 15.97 7.76 8.67
CA PHE A 37 16.43 6.53 8.03
C PHE A 37 17.65 5.93 8.76
N GLY A 38 17.61 4.61 9.00
CA GLY A 38 18.71 3.87 9.64
C GLY A 38 18.89 4.11 11.14
N SER A 39 18.05 4.92 11.79
CA SER A 39 18.11 5.10 13.24
C SER A 39 17.74 3.80 13.97
N ALA A 40 18.58 3.37 14.91
CA ALA A 40 18.32 2.19 15.74
C ALA A 40 17.08 2.34 16.64
N ALA A 41 16.63 3.56 16.89
CA ALA A 41 15.39 3.84 17.63
C ALA A 41 14.13 3.71 16.74
N ASN A 42 14.26 3.33 15.47
CA ASN A 42 13.12 3.21 14.57
C ASN A 42 12.20 2.08 15.03
N PRO A 43 10.86 2.29 14.99
CA PRO A 43 9.88 1.31 15.45
C PRO A 43 9.86 0.00 14.64
N VAL A 44 10.48 0.00 13.46
CA VAL A 44 10.67 -1.20 12.63
C VAL A 44 11.62 -2.21 13.26
N PHE A 45 12.57 -1.76 14.10
CA PHE A 45 13.50 -2.62 14.83
C PHE A 45 12.86 -3.13 16.12
N ASN A 46 11.92 -4.06 15.97
CA ASN A 46 11.18 -4.68 17.06
C ASN A 46 11.43 -6.19 17.15
N GLU A 47 10.84 -6.84 18.16
CA GLU A 47 10.94 -8.29 18.40
C GLU A 47 10.60 -9.16 17.17
N MET A 48 9.65 -8.73 16.34
CA MET A 48 9.26 -9.48 15.14
C MET A 48 10.38 -9.45 14.09
N SER A 49 10.96 -8.26 13.85
CA SER A 49 12.09 -8.13 12.92
C SER A 49 13.29 -8.97 13.33
N VAL A 50 13.60 -9.01 14.63
CA VAL A 50 14.67 -9.85 15.19
C VAL A 50 14.33 -11.32 15.04
N ARG A 51 13.10 -11.75 15.37
CA ARG A 51 12.68 -13.14 15.24
C ARG A 51 12.73 -13.64 13.80
N PHE A 52 12.25 -12.85 12.84
CA PHE A 52 12.28 -13.23 11.43
C PHE A 52 13.70 -13.47 10.93
N LEU A 53 14.68 -12.68 11.39
CA LEU A 53 16.08 -12.82 11.03
C LEU A 53 16.76 -14.00 11.74
N GLU A 54 16.56 -14.15 13.05
CA GLU A 54 17.29 -15.12 13.86
C GLU A 54 16.66 -16.51 13.87
N LYS A 55 15.33 -16.60 13.76
CA LYS A 55 14.55 -17.84 13.92
C LYS A 55 13.82 -18.26 12.66
N GLY A 56 13.71 -17.41 11.64
CA GLY A 56 12.98 -17.71 10.40
C GLY A 56 13.35 -19.06 9.77
N VAL A 57 14.64 -19.34 9.61
CA VAL A 57 15.11 -20.61 9.02
C VAL A 57 14.70 -21.82 9.86
N VAL A 58 14.73 -21.71 11.19
CA VAL A 58 14.39 -22.83 12.09
C VAL A 58 12.88 -23.05 12.17
N GLU A 59 12.10 -21.96 12.16
CA GLU A 59 10.65 -22.00 12.32
C GLU A 59 9.93 -22.36 11.02
N THR A 60 10.50 -22.00 9.87
CA THR A 60 9.84 -22.19 8.57
C THR A 60 10.60 -23.09 7.60
N GLY A 61 11.88 -23.35 7.84
CA GLY A 61 12.75 -24.10 6.93
C GLY A 61 13.19 -23.31 5.68
N ALA A 62 12.66 -22.09 5.47
CA ALA A 62 13.05 -21.24 4.35
C ALA A 62 14.33 -20.47 4.68
N VAL A 63 15.37 -20.66 3.85
CA VAL A 63 16.63 -19.89 3.95
C VAL A 63 16.42 -18.43 3.50
N ASN A 64 15.43 -18.17 2.66
CA ASN A 64 15.07 -16.83 2.23
C ASN A 64 14.13 -16.16 3.24
N THR A 65 14.62 -15.12 3.92
CA THR A 65 13.85 -14.37 4.93
C THR A 65 12.57 -13.74 4.39
N VAL A 66 12.58 -13.25 3.13
CA VAL A 66 11.38 -12.64 2.55
C VAL A 66 10.33 -13.72 2.33
N SER A 67 10.71 -14.84 1.74
CA SER A 67 9.80 -15.98 1.51
C SER A 67 9.25 -16.53 2.82
N SER A 68 10.09 -16.67 3.87
CA SER A 68 9.61 -17.12 5.19
C SER A 68 8.59 -16.16 5.79
N VAL A 69 8.73 -14.85 5.56
CA VAL A 69 7.75 -13.89 6.07
C VAL A 69 6.44 -13.96 5.30
N ILE A 70 6.45 -13.91 3.96
CA ILE A 70 5.21 -13.82 3.18
C ILE A 70 4.47 -15.16 3.07
N LEU A 71 5.18 -16.29 3.00
CA LEU A 71 4.57 -17.61 2.79
C LEU A 71 4.29 -18.37 4.09
N ASP A 72 4.99 -18.07 5.18
CA ASP A 72 4.80 -18.77 6.46
C ASP A 72 4.22 -17.83 7.52
N TYR A 73 4.98 -16.82 7.99
CA TYR A 73 4.51 -15.95 9.08
C TYR A 73 3.26 -15.12 8.72
N ARG A 74 3.17 -14.67 7.46
CA ARG A 74 2.08 -13.84 6.91
C ARG A 74 1.36 -14.53 5.75
N ALA A 75 1.32 -15.86 5.77
CA ALA A 75 0.69 -16.68 4.74
C ALA A 75 -0.76 -16.26 4.41
N TYR A 76 -1.52 -15.81 5.41
CA TYR A 76 -2.90 -15.36 5.23
C TYR A 76 -3.01 -14.09 4.39
N ASP A 77 -2.05 -13.16 4.48
CA ASP A 77 -2.06 -11.94 3.67
C ASP A 77 -1.86 -12.32 2.19
N THR A 78 -0.88 -13.19 1.90
CA THR A 78 -0.61 -13.68 0.54
C THR A 78 -1.72 -14.60 0.00
N LEU A 79 -2.37 -15.40 0.85
CA LEU A 79 -3.58 -16.14 0.46
C LEU A 79 -4.72 -15.19 0.08
N GLY A 80 -4.87 -14.08 0.81
CA GLY A 80 -5.79 -13.00 0.48
C GLY A 80 -5.48 -12.39 -0.89
N GLU A 81 -4.21 -12.05 -1.15
CA GLU A 81 -3.76 -11.57 -2.46
C GLU A 81 -4.11 -12.55 -3.59
N ALA A 82 -3.80 -13.83 -3.41
CA ALA A 82 -4.15 -14.87 -4.38
C ALA A 82 -5.66 -14.97 -4.62
N THR A 83 -6.46 -14.84 -3.56
CA THR A 83 -7.93 -14.84 -3.63
C THR A 83 -8.46 -13.65 -4.42
N VAL A 84 -7.92 -12.45 -4.18
CA VAL A 84 -8.30 -11.24 -4.92
C VAL A 84 -7.98 -11.38 -6.41
N LEU A 85 -6.78 -11.88 -6.75
CA LEU A 85 -6.40 -12.11 -8.15
C LEU A 85 -7.29 -13.15 -8.82
N PHE A 86 -7.59 -14.25 -8.11
CA PHE A 86 -8.51 -15.27 -8.61
C PHE A 86 -9.91 -14.69 -8.87
N ALA A 87 -10.45 -13.93 -7.91
CA ALA A 87 -11.76 -13.28 -8.05
C ALA A 87 -11.79 -12.28 -9.22
N ALA A 88 -10.72 -11.50 -9.40
CA ALA A 88 -10.59 -10.57 -10.52
C ALA A 88 -10.62 -11.29 -11.87
N ILE A 89 -9.87 -12.38 -12.02
CA ILE A 89 -9.86 -13.20 -13.24
C ILE A 89 -11.23 -13.83 -13.48
N ALA A 90 -11.84 -14.41 -12.44
CA ALA A 90 -13.17 -15.02 -12.54
C ALA A 90 -14.24 -13.99 -12.95
N ALA A 91 -14.19 -12.78 -12.41
CA ALA A 91 -15.09 -11.68 -12.78
C ALA A 91 -14.93 -11.29 -14.26
N VAL A 92 -13.69 -11.13 -14.73
CA VAL A 92 -13.40 -10.82 -16.15
C VAL A 92 -13.95 -11.91 -17.07
N ILE A 93 -13.72 -13.19 -16.76
CA ILE A 93 -14.23 -14.31 -17.55
C ILE A 93 -15.76 -14.32 -17.57
N ALA A 94 -16.40 -14.10 -16.41
CA ALA A 94 -17.86 -14.05 -16.32
C ALA A 94 -18.45 -12.91 -17.16
N THR A 95 -17.84 -11.71 -17.13
CA THR A 95 -18.26 -10.57 -17.94
C THR A 95 -18.07 -10.83 -19.44
N LEU A 96 -16.93 -11.39 -19.85
CA LEU A 96 -16.66 -11.69 -21.26
C LEU A 96 -17.56 -12.80 -21.81
N LYS A 97 -17.92 -13.81 -20.99
CA LYS A 97 -18.88 -14.86 -21.37
C LYS A 97 -20.31 -14.35 -21.53
N SER A 98 -20.65 -13.26 -20.83
CA SER A 98 -22.00 -12.68 -20.85
C SER A 98 -22.28 -11.84 -22.11
N HIS A 99 -21.28 -11.60 -22.96
CA HIS A 99 -21.39 -10.96 -24.26
C HIS A 99 -21.20 -11.99 -25.38
#